data_AF-K7M7J7-F1
#
_entry.id   AF-K7M7J7-F1
#
_cell.length_a   1.000
_cell.length_b   1.000
_cell.length_c   1.000
_cell.angle_alpha   90.00
_cell.angle_beta   90.00
_cell.angle_gamma   90.00
#
_symmetry.space_group_name_H-M   'P 1'
#
loop_
_entity.id
_entity.type
_entity.pdbx_description
1 polymer ?
#
loop_
_entity_poly.entity_id
_entity_poly.type
_entity_poly.pdbx_seq_one_letter_code
_entity_poly.pdbx_strand_id
1 'polypeptide(L)'
;MEDATVINHKNQTGRWLSTFRAKWGWDDSYLFVGNLKRGADVVSTVQRMMLMTLESQHMSAIPCRFHTHSYEVRMLVGATSGGQI
;
A
#
# COMPACT_ATOMS: atom_id res chain seq x y z
N MET A 1 11.41 7.41 -20.58
CA MET A 1 11.72 7.22 -19.14
C MET A 1 11.57 8.52 -18.34
N GLU A 2 11.46 9.69 -19.01
CA GLU A 2 11.43 11.01 -18.37
C GLU A 2 10.20 11.27 -17.48
N ASP A 3 9.13 10.49 -17.62
CA ASP A 3 7.91 10.64 -16.80
C ASP A 3 7.84 9.69 -15.59
N ALA A 4 8.88 8.91 -15.33
CA ALA A 4 8.92 8.02 -14.18
C ALA A 4 9.30 8.80 -12.90
N THR A 5 8.64 8.48 -11.79
CA THR A 5 9.06 8.94 -10.46
C THR A 5 9.34 7.76 -9.56
N VAL A 6 10.48 7.81 -8.88
CA VAL A 6 10.89 6.81 -7.88
C VAL A 6 10.61 7.38 -6.50
N ILE A 7 9.83 6.66 -5.70
CA ILE A 7 9.45 7.07 -4.35
C ILE A 7 10.11 6.14 -3.34
N ASN A 8 10.80 6.73 -2.37
CA ASN A 8 11.38 5.98 -1.26
C ASN A 8 10.27 5.36 -0.41
N HIS A 9 10.38 4.05 -0.19
CA HIS A 9 9.37 3.27 0.51
C HIS A 9 10.05 2.28 1.47
N LYS A 10 9.47 2.09 2.66
CA LYS A 10 10.03 1.20 3.69
C LYS A 10 9.72 -0.25 3.36
N ASN A 11 10.46 -0.81 2.41
CA ASN A 11 10.31 -2.15 1.86
C ASN A 11 11.48 -3.10 2.14
N GLN A 12 12.36 -2.79 3.09
CA GLN A 12 13.47 -3.67 3.48
C GLN A 12 12.98 -4.94 4.19
N THR A 13 12.20 -5.75 3.49
CA THR A 13 11.75 -7.03 3.98
C THR A 13 12.94 -7.96 4.06
N GLY A 14 13.09 -8.68 5.18
CA GLY A 14 13.90 -9.90 5.18
C GLY A 14 13.32 -10.95 4.21
N ARG A 15 13.90 -12.15 4.18
CA ARG A 15 13.45 -13.26 3.30
C ARG A 15 12.01 -13.77 3.55
N TRP A 16 11.30 -13.26 4.54
CA TRP A 16 10.08 -13.88 5.09
C TRP A 16 8.77 -13.14 4.77
N LEU A 17 8.84 -11.99 4.10
CA LEU A 17 7.62 -11.26 3.71
C LEU A 17 7.42 -11.40 2.20
N SER A 18 6.16 -11.55 1.78
CA SER A 18 5.80 -11.44 0.37
C SER A 18 6.16 -10.04 -0.14
N THR A 19 6.62 -9.95 -1.39
CA THR A 19 6.88 -8.65 -2.03
C THR A 19 5.63 -7.79 -1.97
N PHE A 20 5.78 -6.58 -1.43
CA PHE A 20 4.73 -5.57 -1.46
C PHE A 20 4.29 -5.31 -2.90
N ARG A 21 2.97 -5.27 -3.13
CA ARG A 21 2.42 -4.87 -4.43
C ARG A 21 1.50 -3.68 -4.25
N ALA A 22 1.90 -2.59 -4.89
CA ALA A 22 1.06 -1.40 -4.96
C ALA A 22 -0.25 -1.71 -5.71
N LYS A 23 -1.33 -1.11 -5.25
CA LYS A 23 -2.67 -1.20 -5.84
C LYS A 23 -3.16 0.21 -6.15
N TRP A 24 -3.59 0.42 -7.39
CA TRP A 24 -4.27 1.64 -7.80
C TRP A 24 -5.58 1.83 -7.05
N GLY A 25 -5.88 3.08 -6.70
CA GLY A 25 -7.17 3.53 -6.20
C GLY A 25 -8.28 3.47 -7.26
N TRP A 26 -9.39 4.14 -6.98
CA TRP A 26 -10.59 4.10 -7.83
C TRP A 26 -10.53 5.04 -9.04
N ASP A 27 -9.75 6.11 -8.94
CA ASP A 27 -9.67 7.21 -9.90
C ASP A 27 -8.24 7.46 -10.40
N ASP A 28 -7.35 6.49 -10.21
CA ASP A 28 -5.92 6.56 -10.53
C ASP A 28 -5.16 7.75 -9.90
N SER A 29 -5.76 8.46 -8.94
CA SER A 29 -5.13 9.59 -8.24
C SER A 29 -4.19 9.13 -7.11
N TYR A 30 -4.34 7.87 -6.69
CA TYR A 30 -3.60 7.30 -5.58
C TYR A 30 -3.15 5.85 -5.83
N LEU A 31 -2.00 5.52 -5.27
CA LEU A 31 -1.46 4.16 -5.13
C LEU A 31 -1.37 3.81 -3.65
N PHE A 32 -1.77 2.59 -3.30
CA PHE A 32 -1.68 2.05 -1.94
C PHE A 32 -0.67 0.91 -1.90
N VAL A 33 0.30 0.99 -1.00
CA VAL A 33 1.34 -0.05 -0.83
C VAL A 33 1.65 -0.26 0.64
N GLY A 34 1.78 -1.51 1.06
CA GLY A 34 2.01 -1.84 2.46
C GLY A 34 3.47 -1.62 2.82
N ASN A 35 3.77 -1.36 4.09
CA ASN A 35 5.13 -1.09 4.54
C ASN A 35 5.50 -1.90 5.80
N LEU A 36 6.78 -1.86 6.18
CA LEU A 36 7.29 -2.57 7.36
C LEU A 36 6.76 -2.09 8.71
N LYS A 37 6.09 -0.93 8.78
CA LYS A 37 5.45 -0.45 10.02
C LYS A 37 4.09 -1.09 10.29
N ARG A 38 3.65 -2.05 9.47
CA ARG A 38 2.27 -2.56 9.47
C ARG A 38 1.26 -1.48 9.07
N GLY A 39 1.66 -0.61 8.15
CA GLY A 39 0.79 0.42 7.59
C GLY A 39 0.66 0.29 6.07
N ALA A 40 -0.26 1.08 5.51
CA ALA A 40 -0.42 1.27 4.07
C ALA A 40 0.02 2.69 3.69
N ASP A 41 1.11 2.81 2.95
CA ASP A 41 1.55 4.07 2.35
C ASP A 41 0.59 4.49 1.23
N VAL A 42 0.19 5.76 1.26
CA VAL A 42 -0.63 6.42 0.25
C VAL A 42 0.28 7.31 -0.58
N VAL A 43 0.39 6.99 -1.86
CA VAL A 43 1.16 7.75 -2.83
C VAL A 43 0.22 8.52 -3.73
N SER A 44 0.42 9.83 -3.85
CA SER A 44 -0.29 10.65 -4.84
C SER A 44 0.38 10.54 -6.19
N THR A 45 -0.42 10.28 -7.23
CA THR A 45 0.07 10.19 -8.61
C THR A 45 0.19 11.57 -9.25
N VAL A 46 -0.64 12.52 -8.81
CA VAL A 46 -0.58 13.93 -9.21
C VAL A 46 0.65 14.63 -8.62
N GLN A 47 0.87 14.51 -7.31
CA GLN A 47 2.00 15.14 -6.62
C GLN A 47 3.29 14.32 -6.71
N ARG A 48 3.19 13.07 -7.18
CA ARG A 48 4.33 12.13 -7.35
C ARG A 48 5.13 11.92 -6.06
N MET A 49 4.44 11.85 -4.92
CA MET A 49 5.06 11.70 -3.60
C MET A 49 4.21 10.82 -2.66
N MET A 50 4.86 10.26 -1.63
CA MET A 50 4.16 9.64 -0.51
C MET A 50 3.53 10.73 0.35
N LEU A 51 2.21 10.68 0.53
CA LEU A 51 1.46 11.65 1.32
C LEU A 51 1.46 11.30 2.80
N MET A 52 1.17 10.03 3.10
CA MET A 52 0.99 9.54 4.46
C MET A 52 1.05 8.01 4.51
N THR A 53 1.15 7.48 5.73
CA THR A 53 0.93 6.06 6.03
C THR A 53 -0.37 5.93 6.82
N LEU A 54 -1.30 5.11 6.34
CA LEU A 54 -2.47 4.66 7.09
C LEU A 54 -2.02 3.58 8.08
N GLU A 55 -2.26 3.80 9.37
CA GLU A 55 -1.90 2.90 10.45
C GLU A 55 -3.13 2.62 11.32
N SER A 56 -3.19 1.43 11.94
CA SER A 56 -4.26 1.04 12.85
C SER A 56 -3.70 0.16 13.96
N GLN A 57 -4.16 0.36 15.20
CA GLN A 57 -3.83 -0.52 16.32
C GLN A 57 -4.27 -1.97 16.10
N HIS A 58 -5.28 -2.18 15.26
CA HIS A 58 -5.79 -3.52 14.93
C HIS A 58 -4.97 -4.22 13.84
N MET A 59 -4.09 -3.49 13.15
CA MET A 59 -3.21 -4.05 12.11
C MET A 59 -2.02 -4.76 12.75
N SER A 60 -2.22 -6.03 13.11
CA SER A 60 -1.21 -6.83 13.82
C SER A 60 -0.08 -7.37 12.93
N ALA A 61 -0.31 -7.42 11.62
CA ALA A 61 0.61 -7.97 10.63
C ALA A 61 0.86 -6.97 9.49
N ILE A 62 1.92 -7.21 8.71
CA ILE A 62 2.29 -6.37 7.58
C ILE A 62 1.36 -6.69 6.40
N PRO A 63 0.54 -5.73 5.91
CA PRO A 63 -0.28 -5.96 4.73
C PRO A 63 0.62 -5.98 3.49
N CYS A 64 0.57 -7.05 2.69
CA CYS A 64 1.41 -7.23 1.50
C CYS A 64 0.64 -7.06 0.19
N ARG A 65 -0.68 -7.25 0.23
CA ARG A 65 -1.59 -7.16 -0.92
C ARG A 65 -2.77 -6.29 -0.54
N PHE A 66 -3.25 -5.50 -1.51
CA PHE A 66 -4.47 -4.71 -1.34
C PHE A 66 -5.46 -4.98 -2.46
N HIS A 67 -6.73 -4.80 -2.15
CA HIS A 67 -7.81 -4.78 -3.11
C HIS A 67 -8.75 -3.60 -2.82
N THR A 68 -9.22 -2.95 -3.87
CA THR A 68 -10.21 -1.89 -3.80
C THR A 68 -11.57 -2.50 -4.10
N HIS A 69 -12.57 -2.25 -3.26
CA HIS A 69 -13.93 -2.73 -3.52
C HIS A 69 -14.55 -1.93 -4.68
N SER A 70 -15.02 -2.61 -5.73
CA SER A 70 -15.49 -1.94 -6.96
C SER A 70 -16.74 -1.06 -6.76
N TYR A 71 -17.60 -1.42 -5.81
CA TYR A 71 -18.88 -0.72 -5.57
C TYR A 71 -18.89 0.13 -4.30
N GLU A 72 -17.89 -0.04 -3.43
CA GLU A 72 -17.74 0.75 -2.21
C GLU A 72 -16.49 1.59 -2.36
N VAL A 73 -16.65 2.73 -3.01
CA VAL A 73 -15.57 3.68 -3.18
C VAL A 73 -15.05 4.07 -1.80
N ARG A 74 -13.71 4.14 -1.65
CA ARG A 74 -12.98 4.40 -0.40
C ARG A 74 -12.80 3.20 0.53
N MET A 75 -13.29 2.01 0.18
CA MET A 75 -13.04 0.78 0.94
C MET A 75 -11.85 -0.03 0.41
N LEU A 76 -10.75 0.01 1.15
CA LEU A 76 -9.52 -0.74 0.86
C LEU A 76 -9.41 -1.92 1.82
N VAL A 77 -9.20 -3.13 1.29
CA VAL A 77 -8.90 -4.33 2.09
C VAL A 77 -7.45 -4.74 1.88
N GLY A 78 -6.80 -5.24 2.93
CA GLY A 78 -5.38 -5.60 2.92
C GLY A 78 -5.16 -7.02 3.43
N ALA A 79 -4.47 -7.85 2.66
CA ALA A 79 -4.10 -9.20 3.08
C ALA A 79 -2.62 -9.28 3.48
N THR A 80 -2.34 -10.08 4.50
CA THR A 80 -1.00 -10.30 5.06
C THR A 80 -0.46 -11.68 4.66
N SER A 81 0.87 -11.87 4.70
CA SER A 81 1.46 -13.20 4.43
C SER A 81 1.10 -14.26 5.49
N GLY A 82 0.62 -13.83 6.66
CA GLY A 82 0.11 -14.71 7.72
C GLY A 82 -1.31 -15.22 7.48
N GLY A 83 -1.94 -14.89 6.33
CA GLY A 83 -3.31 -15.33 6.01
C GLY A 83 -4.42 -14.49 6.66
N GLN A 84 -4.10 -13.33 7.23
CA GLN A 84 -5.09 -12.38 7.75
C GLN A 84 -5.55 -11.44 6.63
N ILE A 85 -6.83 -11.08 6.64
CA ILE A 85 -7.47 -10.08 5.78
C ILE A 85 -8.17 -9.06 6.68
#